data_AF-A0A5E4RGZ5-F1
#
_entry.id   AF-A0A5E4RGZ5-F1
#
_cell.length_a   1.000
_cell.length_b   1.000
_cell.length_c   1.000
_cell.angle_alpha   90.00
_cell.angle_beta   90.00
_cell.angle_gamma   90.00
#
_symmetry.space_group_name_H-M   'P 1'
#
loop_
_entity.id
_entity.type
_entity.pdbx_description
1 polymer ?
#
loop_
_entity_poly.entity_id
_entity_poly.type
_entity_poly.pdbx_seq_one_letter_code
_entity_poly.pdbx_strand_id
1 'polypeptide(L)'
;MLDAKPVVCRPVIPYTRRAPIVRVLEVSSELTITVSWNDATGGNYGAQIWRIRRANHPGVCALTGETIDVGDFVYRPLFGDVPPLNADAMISAESIRAMREASRHELEPA
;
A
#
# COMPACT_ATOMS: atom_id res chain seq x y z
N MET A 1 15.05 -35.17 -3.28
CA MET A 1 14.84 -33.91 -4.03
C MET A 1 13.33 -33.71 -4.12
N LEU A 2 12.73 -33.20 -3.03
CA LEU A 2 11.34 -32.78 -3.06
C LEU A 2 11.40 -31.26 -3.12
N ASP A 3 11.36 -30.73 -4.34
CA ASP A 3 11.19 -29.30 -4.59
C ASP A 3 9.76 -28.95 -4.15
N ALA A 4 9.60 -28.74 -2.85
CA ALA A 4 8.38 -28.17 -2.29
C ALA A 4 8.24 -26.78 -2.90
N LYS A 5 7.34 -26.66 -3.88
CA LYS A 5 6.97 -25.36 -4.44
C LYS A 5 6.59 -24.45 -3.28
N PRO A 6 7.13 -23.22 -3.20
CA PRO A 6 6.77 -22.30 -2.12
C PRO A 6 5.26 -22.13 -2.12
N VAL A 7 4.65 -22.32 -0.96
CA VAL A 7 3.23 -22.05 -0.79
C VAL A 7 3.06 -20.55 -0.96
N VAL A 8 2.50 -20.14 -2.10
CA VAL A 8 2.09 -18.75 -2.33
C VAL A 8 0.88 -18.50 -1.42
N CYS A 9 1.14 -18.00 -0.22
CA CYS A 9 0.10 -17.48 0.66
C CYS A 9 -0.54 -16.29 -0.05
N ARG A 10 -1.66 -16.51 -0.74
CA ARG A 10 -2.44 -15.42 -1.31
C ARG A 10 -2.94 -14.59 -0.12
N PRO A 11 -2.60 -13.30 -0.03
CA PRO A 11 -3.06 -12.50 1.08
C PRO A 11 -4.58 -12.44 1.05
N VAL A 12 -5.19 -12.80 2.17
CA VAL A 12 -6.59 -12.48 2.42
C VAL A 12 -6.63 -10.97 2.59
N ILE A 13 -6.99 -10.25 1.52
CA ILE A 13 -7.34 -8.84 1.66
C ILE A 13 -8.67 -8.85 2.43
N PRO A 14 -8.73 -8.38 3.69
CA PRO A 14 -9.97 -8.40 4.46
C PRO A 14 -11.03 -7.43 3.89
N TYR A 15 -10.66 -6.62 2.89
CA TYR A 15 -11.53 -5.65 2.22
C TYR A 15 -12.11 -6.25 0.92
N THR A 16 -13.30 -6.84 1.06
CA THR A 16 -14.33 -7.09 0.01
C THR A 16 -13.94 -7.86 -1.25
N ARG A 17 -14.95 -8.25 -2.05
CA ARG A 17 -14.73 -8.84 -3.39
C ARG A 17 -14.13 -7.85 -4.41
N ARG A 18 -13.93 -6.57 -4.05
CA ARG A 18 -13.39 -5.52 -4.92
C ARG A 18 -12.23 -4.79 -4.23
N ALA A 19 -11.16 -4.56 -4.98
CA ALA A 19 -10.01 -3.81 -4.50
C ALA A 19 -10.41 -2.36 -4.12
N PRO A 20 -9.80 -1.79 -3.07
CA PRO A 20 -10.03 -0.38 -2.71
C PRO A 20 -9.56 0.54 -3.82
N ILE A 21 -10.22 1.69 -3.98
CA ILE A 21 -9.72 2.80 -4.80
C ILE A 21 -8.77 3.61 -3.91
N VAL A 22 -7.49 3.59 -4.28
CA VAL A 22 -6.41 4.27 -3.55
C VAL A 22 -5.82 5.36 -4.44
N ARG A 23 -5.66 6.57 -3.91
CA ARG A 23 -4.91 7.65 -4.58
C ARG A 23 -3.88 8.24 -3.65
N VAL A 24 -2.66 8.38 -4.12
CA VAL A 24 -1.62 9.12 -3.39
C VAL A 24 -1.86 10.60 -3.64
N LEU A 25 -2.21 11.34 -2.59
CA LEU A 25 -2.47 12.78 -2.66
C LEU A 25 -1.17 13.58 -2.52
N GLU A 26 -0.26 13.11 -1.66
CA GLU A 26 0.98 13.81 -1.34
C GLU A 26 2.07 12.81 -0.91
N VAL A 27 3.32 13.10 -1.25
CA VAL A 27 4.50 12.43 -0.69
C VAL A 27 5.34 13.48 0.04
N SER A 28 5.05 13.68 1.33
CA SER A 28 5.72 14.70 2.15
C SER A 28 7.19 14.35 2.44
N SER A 29 7.52 13.05 2.53
CA SER A 29 8.89 12.56 2.60
C SER A 29 8.98 11.09 2.20
N GLU A 30 10.18 10.50 2.18
CA GLU A 30 10.33 9.05 2.04
C GLU A 30 9.68 8.27 3.19
N LEU A 31 9.40 8.91 4.32
CA LEU A 31 8.83 8.26 5.50
C LEU A 31 7.32 8.44 5.63
N THR A 32 6.73 9.43 4.95
CA THR A 32 5.33 9.82 5.14
C THR A 32 4.65 10.18 3.82
N ILE A 33 3.47 9.62 3.60
CA ILE A 33 2.59 9.95 2.47
C ILE A 33 1.19 10.27 2.95
N THR A 34 0.43 10.99 2.13
CA THR A 34 -1.00 11.23 2.33
C THR A 34 -1.78 10.53 1.22
N VAL A 35 -2.79 9.75 1.60
CA VAL A 35 -3.54 8.86 0.70
C VAL A 35 -5.04 9.12 0.88
N SER A 36 -5.77 9.13 -0.24
CA SER A 36 -7.22 8.94 -0.22
C SER A 36 -7.57 7.47 -0.44
N TRP A 37 -8.51 6.98 0.35
CA TRP A 37 -8.93 5.59 0.37
C TRP A 37 -10.43 5.51 0.25
N ASN A 38 -10.93 4.68 -0.66
CA ASN A 38 -12.35 4.37 -0.78
C ASN A 38 -12.52 2.87 -0.95
N ASP A 39 -13.14 2.23 0.04
CA ASP A 39 -13.56 0.83 -0.04
C ASP A 39 -15.09 0.72 -0.12
N ALA A 40 -15.57 -0.26 -0.88
CA ALA A 40 -16.98 -0.49 -1.18
C ALA A 40 -17.82 -0.91 0.04
N THR A 41 -17.19 -1.35 1.15
CA THR A 41 -17.94 -1.84 2.33
C THR A 41 -17.69 -1.12 3.64
N GLY A 42 -16.64 -0.32 3.75
CA GLY A 42 -16.17 0.02 5.11
C GLY A 42 -15.69 1.44 5.33
N GLY A 43 -15.07 2.10 4.37
CA GLY A 43 -14.38 3.35 4.70
C GLY A 43 -14.07 4.22 3.51
N ASN A 44 -14.48 5.48 3.61
CA ASN A 44 -13.92 6.57 2.83
C ASN A 44 -13.04 7.41 3.77
N TYR A 45 -11.75 7.45 3.47
CA TYR A 45 -10.79 8.34 4.14
C TYR A 45 -10.28 9.32 3.09
N GLY A 46 -10.73 10.57 3.16
CA GLY A 46 -10.44 11.58 2.15
C GLY A 46 -8.96 11.96 2.07
N ALA A 47 -8.32 12.21 3.21
CA ALA A 47 -6.89 12.45 3.33
C ALA A 47 -6.39 11.78 4.62
N GLN A 48 -5.68 10.67 4.46
CA GLN A 48 -5.13 9.89 5.57
C GLN A 48 -3.62 9.88 5.49
N ILE A 49 -2.96 10.11 6.63
CA ILE A 49 -1.50 10.07 6.75
C ILE A 49 -1.06 8.62 6.92
N TRP A 50 -0.05 8.21 6.15
CA TRP A 50 0.54 6.89 6.20
C TRP A 50 2.04 7.01 6.43
N ARG A 51 2.60 6.09 7.23
CA ARG A 51 4.03 6.07 7.58
C ARG A 51 4.72 4.80 7.14
N ILE A 52 5.98 4.92 6.76
CA ILE A 52 6.81 3.80 6.35
C ILE A 52 7.12 2.87 7.54
N ARG A 53 7.08 1.56 7.28
CA ARG A 53 7.39 0.46 8.21
C ARG A 53 7.96 -0.70 7.41
N ARG A 54 8.54 -1.68 8.09
CA ARG A 54 8.78 -3.00 7.50
C ARG A 54 7.53 -3.85 7.60
N ALA A 55 7.20 -4.57 6.53
CA ALA A 55 6.14 -5.56 6.52
C ALA A 55 6.49 -6.70 7.49
N ASN A 56 5.61 -6.95 8.45
CA ASN A 56 5.74 -8.05 9.43
C ASN A 56 4.99 -9.32 9.01
N HIS A 57 4.21 -9.25 7.93
CA HIS A 57 3.47 -10.36 7.34
C HIS A 57 3.39 -10.15 5.82
N PRO A 58 3.21 -11.21 5.02
CA PRO A 58 3.00 -11.08 3.58
C PRO A 58 1.70 -10.33 3.29
N GLY A 59 1.64 -9.66 2.15
CA GLY A 59 0.52 -8.80 1.79
C GLY A 59 0.44 -8.51 0.31
N VAL A 60 -0.45 -7.59 -0.04
CA VAL A 60 -0.50 -6.97 -1.37
C VAL A 60 -0.45 -5.47 -1.24
N CYS A 61 0.17 -4.83 -2.21
CA CYS A 61 0.15 -3.39 -2.36
C CYS A 61 -1.26 -2.95 -2.74
N ALA A 62 -1.92 -2.18 -1.89
CA ALA A 62 -3.26 -1.67 -2.15
C ALA A 62 -3.32 -0.69 -3.34
N LEU A 63 -2.17 -0.16 -3.76
CA LEU A 63 -2.05 0.73 -4.93
C LEU A 63 -1.93 -0.03 -6.25
N THR A 64 -1.11 -1.10 -6.30
CA THR A 64 -0.78 -1.81 -7.55
C THR A 64 -1.35 -3.22 -7.64
N GLY A 65 -1.73 -3.81 -6.51
CA GLY A 65 -2.14 -5.22 -6.40
C GLY A 65 -0.97 -6.21 -6.38
N GLU A 66 0.28 -5.74 -6.47
CA GLU A 66 1.47 -6.58 -6.42
C GLU A 66 1.70 -7.19 -5.05
N THR A 67 2.39 -8.33 -4.99
CA THR A 67 2.73 -9.01 -3.75
C THR A 67 3.74 -8.21 -2.94
N ILE A 68 3.62 -8.30 -1.62
CA ILE A 68 4.55 -7.74 -0.63
C ILE A 68 5.05 -8.90 0.23
N ASP A 69 6.37 -9.01 0.36
CA ASP A 69 7.03 -10.00 1.19
C ASP A 69 7.36 -9.44 2.58
N VAL A 70 7.61 -10.34 3.53
CA VAL A 70 8.03 -9.97 4.87
C VAL A 70 9.39 -9.28 4.81
N GLY A 71 9.52 -8.12 5.46
CA GLY A 71 10.73 -7.31 5.49
C GLY A 71 10.73 -6.13 4.51
N ASP A 72 9.85 -6.16 3.50
CA ASP A 72 9.69 -5.07 2.53
C ASP A 72 9.30 -3.76 3.23
N PHE A 73 9.74 -2.64 2.66
CA PHE A 73 9.29 -1.34 3.12
C PHE A 73 7.92 -1.01 2.57
N VAL A 74 6.99 -0.73 3.48
CA VAL A 74 5.58 -0.44 3.17
C VAL A 74 5.11 0.78 3.95
N TYR A 75 4.22 1.57 3.34
CA TYR A 75 3.43 2.55 4.07
C TYR A 75 2.19 1.86 4.66
N ARG A 76 1.86 2.20 5.92
CA ARG A 76 0.60 1.82 6.58
C ARG A 76 -0.09 3.04 7.19
N PRO A 77 -1.42 3.02 7.38
CA PRO A 77 -2.13 4.14 8.02
C PRO A 77 -1.53 4.48 9.38
N LEU A 78 -1.34 5.77 9.63
CA LEU A 78 -1.05 6.28 10.96
C LEU A 78 -2.38 6.53 11.68
N PHE A 79 -2.56 5.95 12.86
CA PHE A 79 -3.75 6.11 13.69
C PHE A 79 -3.37 6.16 15.18
N GLY A 80 -4.30 6.68 16.00
CA GLY A 80 -4.18 6.75 17.46
C GLY A 80 -4.65 5.47 18.13
N ASP A 81 -5.51 5.59 19.14
CA ASP A 81 -5.93 4.44 19.95
C ASP A 81 -6.91 3.49 19.23
N VAL A 82 -7.72 4.02 18.31
CA VAL A 82 -8.72 3.24 17.57
C VAL A 82 -8.20 2.98 16.15
N PRO A 83 -7.97 1.72 15.74
CA PRO A 83 -7.53 1.41 14.39
C PRO A 83 -8.65 1.69 13.38
N PRO A 84 -8.34 2.34 12.24
CA PRO A 84 -9.28 2.43 11.14
C PRO A 84 -9.50 1.05 10.52
N LEU A 85 -10.58 0.90 9.76
CA LEU A 85 -10.86 -0.37 9.11
C LEU A 85 -9.72 -0.80 8.20
N ASN A 86 -9.05 0.16 7.53
CA ASN A 86 -7.91 -0.09 6.65
C ASN A 86 -6.55 -0.23 7.37
N ALA A 87 -6.50 -0.41 8.70
CA ALA A 87 -5.24 -0.45 9.48
C ALA A 87 -4.22 -1.49 8.98
N ASP A 88 -4.70 -2.57 8.36
CA ASP A 88 -3.85 -3.63 7.82
C ASP A 88 -3.45 -3.46 6.35
N ALA A 89 -3.95 -2.41 5.70
CA ALA A 89 -3.58 -2.11 4.34
C ALA A 89 -2.10 -1.70 4.24
N MET A 90 -1.48 -2.13 3.14
CA MET A 90 -0.09 -1.82 2.84
C MET A 90 0.01 -1.18 1.46
N ILE A 91 0.95 -0.24 1.32
CA ILE A 91 1.37 0.29 0.01
C ILE A 91 2.89 0.14 -0.06
N SER A 92 3.41 -0.55 -1.08
CA SER A 92 4.85 -0.75 -1.25
C SER A 92 5.57 0.59 -1.45
N ALA A 93 6.69 0.76 -0.73
CA ALA A 93 7.52 1.95 -0.88
C ALA A 93 8.19 2.02 -2.27
N GLU A 94 8.53 0.88 -2.86
CA GLU A 94 9.03 0.83 -4.24
C GLU A 94 7.97 1.28 -5.24
N SER A 95 6.71 0.84 -5.09
CA SER A 95 5.64 1.29 -5.99
C SER A 95 5.44 2.81 -5.92
N ILE A 96 5.55 3.42 -4.73
CA ILE A 96 5.51 4.89 -4.58
C ILE A 96 6.71 5.55 -5.26
N ARG A 97 7.92 4.98 -5.11
CA ARG A 97 9.13 5.49 -5.76
C ARG A 97 8.99 5.46 -7.28
N ALA A 98 8.59 4.31 -7.84
CA ALA A 98 8.38 4.12 -9.27
C ALA A 98 7.31 5.08 -9.82
N MET A 99 6.19 5.26 -9.11
CA MET A 99 5.15 6.24 -9.47
C MET A 99 5.73 7.67 -9.55
N ARG A 100 6.54 8.08 -8.59
CA ARG A 100 7.17 9.42 -8.59
C ARG A 100 8.19 9.59 -9.71
N GLU A 101 8.94 8.54 -10.03
CA GLU A 101 9.89 8.54 -11.13
C GLU A 101 9.16 8.64 -12.47
N ALA A 102 8.05 7.91 -12.64
CA ALA A 102 7.20 7.99 -13.84
C ALA A 102 6.61 9.40 -14.03
N SER A 103 5.99 9.98 -12.98
CA SER A 103 5.43 11.33 -13.06
C SER A 103 6.47 12.43 -13.33
N ARG A 104 7.76 12.18 -13.02
CA ARG A 104 8.84 13.12 -13.34
C ARG A 104 9.22 13.07 -14.82
N HIS A 105 9.24 11.87 -15.41
CA HIS A 105 9.58 11.70 -16.83
C HIS A 105 8.49 12.26 -17.75
N GLU A 106 7.24 12.34 -17.31
CA GLU A 106 6.16 12.99 -18.05
C GLU A 106 6.31 14.52 -18.15
N LEU A 107 7.21 15.13 -17.36
CA LEU A 107 7.46 16.58 -17.36
C LEU A 107 8.69 17.02 -18.17
N GLU A 108 9.49 16.11 -18.73
CA GLU A 108 10.62 16.47 -19.59
C GLU A 108 10.16 16.64 -21.05
N PRO A 109 10.26 17.84 -21.66
CA PRO A 109 9.93 18.02 -23.06
C PRO A 109 11.02 17.40 -23.95
N ALA A 110 10.58 16.78 -25.05
CA ALA A 110 11.43 16.31 -26.15
C ALA A 110 12.19 17.44 -26.84
#